data_AF-K1QAX6-F1
#
_entry.id   AF-K1QAX6-F1
#
_cell.length_a   1.000
_cell.length_b   1.000
_cell.length_c   1.000
_cell.angle_alpha   90.00
_cell.angle_beta   90.00
_cell.angle_gamma   90.00
#
_symmetry.space_group_name_H-M   'P 1'
#
loop_
_entity.id
_entity.type
_entity.pdbx_description
1 polymer ?
#
loop_
_entity_poly.entity_id
_entity_poly.type
_entity_poly.pdbx_seq_one_letter_code
_entity_poly.pdbx_strand_id
1 'polypeptide(L)'
;MDVHGTLPEDLKKRGVNSPEKIEKDWEIQNFGRELTLSREEGGCGLLGVPFDGKFDKPEQLIMVFTSIIYTCSVAHASTNFPQYDEYAFPPNYPASMNGVPPKDKSSLTEADILSTLPDKKTTLDVMTVTKILSDRGTKSLGDFEVQYIFDPDAKRIVQE
;
A
#
# COMPACT_ATOMS: atom_id res chain seq x y z
N MET A 1 -2.20 4.58 -16.24
CA MET A 1 -1.58 4.60 -17.58
C MET A 1 -1.78 3.23 -18.19
N ASP A 2 -1.90 3.13 -19.51
CA ASP A 2 -1.82 1.83 -20.17
C ASP A 2 -0.40 1.23 -20.01
N VAL A 3 -0.22 0.02 -20.54
CA VAL A 3 1.09 -0.67 -20.55
C VAL A 3 2.21 0.12 -21.26
N HIS A 4 1.87 1.21 -21.95
CA HIS A 4 2.78 2.08 -22.68
C HIS A 4 3.01 3.43 -21.99
N GLY A 5 2.50 3.63 -20.77
CA GLY A 5 2.69 4.90 -20.05
C GLY A 5 1.82 6.04 -20.59
N THR A 6 0.81 5.74 -21.42
CA THR A 6 -0.10 6.75 -21.96
C THR A 6 -1.46 6.72 -21.28
N LEU A 7 -2.22 7.81 -21.41
CA LEU A 7 -3.60 7.88 -20.97
C LEU A 7 -4.44 6.90 -21.83
N PRO A 8 -5.12 5.90 -21.23
CA PRO A 8 -6.03 5.03 -21.96
C PRO A 8 -7.05 5.80 -22.81
N GLU A 9 -7.34 5.32 -24.02
CA GLU A 9 -8.19 6.00 -25.00
C GLU A 9 -9.63 6.22 -24.52
N ASP A 10 -10.12 5.34 -23.65
CA ASP A 10 -11.41 5.47 -22.98
C ASP A 10 -11.44 6.67 -22.01
N LEU A 11 -10.37 6.90 -21.24
CA LEU A 11 -10.25 8.06 -20.35
C LEU A 11 -10.15 9.36 -21.15
N LYS A 12 -9.45 9.35 -22.29
CA LYS A 12 -9.42 10.50 -23.22
C LYS A 12 -10.83 10.87 -23.71
N LYS A 13 -11.63 9.88 -24.12
CA LYS A 13 -13.02 10.10 -24.61
C LYS A 13 -13.95 10.70 -23.55
N ARG A 14 -13.70 10.44 -22.27
CA ARG A 14 -14.50 10.97 -21.15
C ARG A 14 -14.09 12.39 -20.72
N GLY A 15 -13.13 13.00 -21.42
CA GLY A 15 -12.69 14.37 -21.15
C GLY A 15 -11.74 14.48 -19.95
N VAL A 16 -11.22 13.36 -19.45
CA VAL A 16 -10.15 13.32 -18.42
C VAL A 16 -8.86 13.92 -18.99
N ASN A 17 -8.75 14.05 -20.31
CA ASN A 17 -7.65 14.72 -21.01
C ASN A 17 -7.76 16.26 -21.07
N SER A 18 -8.66 16.89 -20.31
CA SER A 18 -8.83 18.34 -20.30
C SER A 18 -8.18 18.97 -19.06
N PRO A 19 -6.95 19.52 -19.18
CA PRO A 19 -6.32 20.29 -18.11
C PRO A 19 -7.25 21.37 -17.54
N GLU A 20 -8.00 22.05 -18.40
CA GLU A 20 -8.93 23.10 -18.00
C GLU A 20 -10.02 22.59 -17.04
N LYS A 21 -10.52 21.37 -17.23
CA LYS A 21 -11.50 20.78 -16.31
C LYS A 21 -10.87 20.47 -14.96
N ILE A 22 -9.65 19.95 -14.94
CA ILE A 22 -8.91 19.62 -13.71
C ILE A 22 -8.61 20.90 -12.92
N GLU A 23 -8.11 21.94 -13.58
CA GLU A 23 -7.78 23.21 -12.93
C GLU A 23 -9.01 23.90 -12.31
N LYS A 24 -10.19 23.73 -12.92
CA LYS A 24 -11.44 24.32 -12.44
C LYS A 24 -12.20 23.45 -11.44
N ASP A 25 -11.80 22.20 -11.26
CA ASP A 25 -12.41 21.27 -10.32
C ASP A 25 -11.89 21.54 -8.90
N TRP A 26 -12.62 22.33 -8.14
CA TRP A 26 -12.24 22.73 -6.79
C TRP A 26 -12.15 21.55 -5.82
N GLU A 27 -12.90 20.46 -6.04
CA GLU A 27 -12.86 19.27 -5.18
C GLU A 27 -11.53 18.53 -5.37
N ILE A 28 -11.11 18.36 -6.62
CA ILE A 28 -9.81 17.76 -6.95
C ILE A 28 -8.65 18.62 -6.47
N GLN A 29 -8.75 19.96 -6.61
CA GLN A 29 -7.71 20.85 -6.10
C GLN A 29 -7.62 20.81 -4.57
N ASN A 30 -8.75 20.76 -3.86
CA ASN A 30 -8.76 20.61 -2.42
C ASN A 30 -8.20 19.27 -1.97
N PHE A 31 -8.52 18.17 -2.67
CA PHE A 31 -7.89 16.87 -2.40
C PHE A 31 -6.37 16.93 -2.56
N GLY A 32 -5.85 17.53 -3.64
CA GLY A 32 -4.41 17.72 -3.83
C GLY A 32 -3.76 18.55 -2.72
N ARG A 33 -4.47 19.58 -2.25
CA ARG A 33 -4.05 20.40 -1.11
C ARG A 33 -4.02 19.60 0.19
N GLU A 34 -5.03 18.79 0.48
CA GLU A 34 -5.09 17.93 1.66
C GLU A 34 -3.96 16.91 1.68
N LEU A 35 -3.59 16.35 0.52
CA LEU A 35 -2.45 15.43 0.43
C LEU A 35 -1.11 16.11 0.80
N THR A 36 -0.92 17.38 0.42
CA THR A 36 0.38 18.07 0.47
C THR A 36 0.58 18.99 1.67
N LEU A 37 -0.48 19.62 2.18
CA LEU A 37 -0.41 20.48 3.35
C LEU A 37 0.22 19.74 4.53
N SER A 38 0.96 20.47 5.35
CA SER A 38 1.55 19.92 6.57
C SER A 38 0.46 19.41 7.51
N ARG A 39 0.83 18.48 8.40
CA ARG A 39 -0.13 17.94 9.39
C ARG A 39 -0.57 19.02 10.39
N GLU A 40 0.32 19.96 10.67
CA GLU A 40 0.07 21.13 11.51
C GLU A 40 -0.99 22.06 10.89
N GLU A 41 -1.05 22.13 9.57
CA GLU A 41 -2.04 22.89 8.80
C GLU A 41 -3.29 22.07 8.44
N GLY A 42 -3.40 20.84 8.95
CA GLY A 42 -4.56 19.96 8.75
C GLY A 42 -4.51 19.07 7.51
N GLY A 43 -3.35 18.94 6.85
CA GLY A 43 -3.14 18.03 5.72
C GLY A 43 -2.46 16.70 6.09
N CYS A 44 -2.03 15.96 5.08
CA CYS A 44 -1.34 14.66 5.22
C CYS A 44 0.19 14.79 5.28
N GLY A 45 0.75 15.87 4.75
CA GLY A 45 2.19 16.13 4.63
C GLY A 45 2.90 15.16 3.69
N LEU A 46 2.23 14.67 2.64
CA LEU A 46 2.84 13.74 1.69
C LEU A 46 3.90 14.44 0.85
N LEU A 47 5.11 13.90 0.92
CA LEU A 47 6.23 14.33 0.09
C LEU A 47 6.25 13.55 -1.23
N GLY A 48 6.82 14.15 -2.27
CA GLY A 48 7.03 13.47 -3.55
C GLY A 48 5.75 13.21 -4.35
N VAL A 49 4.66 13.93 -4.08
CA VAL A 49 3.50 13.93 -4.97
C VAL A 49 3.90 14.50 -6.35
N PRO A 50 3.27 14.07 -7.44
CA PRO A 50 3.71 14.42 -8.80
C PRO A 50 3.28 15.81 -9.27
N PHE A 51 3.02 16.73 -8.35
CA PHE A 51 2.51 18.07 -8.62
C PHE A 51 3.00 19.06 -7.55
N ASP A 52 3.00 20.35 -7.86
CA ASP A 52 3.44 21.41 -6.94
C ASP A 52 2.23 22.20 -6.44
N GLY A 53 1.65 21.75 -5.33
CA GLY A 53 0.51 22.39 -4.64
C GLY A 53 -0.86 22.27 -5.33
N LYS A 54 -0.93 22.02 -6.65
CA LYS A 54 -2.18 21.88 -7.40
C LYS A 54 -2.07 20.87 -8.55
N PHE A 55 -3.17 20.22 -8.90
CA PHE A 55 -3.25 19.39 -10.11
C PHE A 55 -3.42 20.27 -11.35
N ASP A 56 -2.59 20.09 -12.35
CA ASP A 56 -2.69 20.77 -13.66
C ASP A 56 -2.75 19.80 -14.84
N LYS A 57 -2.48 18.51 -14.60
CA LYS A 57 -2.36 17.49 -15.65
C LYS A 57 -3.11 16.20 -15.29
N PRO A 58 -3.80 15.58 -16.27
CA PRO A 58 -4.45 14.27 -16.09
C PRO A 58 -3.52 13.18 -15.57
N GLU A 59 -2.26 13.20 -16.02
CA GLU A 59 -1.26 12.21 -15.67
C GLU A 59 -0.93 12.20 -14.16
N GLN A 60 -1.04 13.37 -13.51
CA GLN A 60 -0.83 13.50 -12.07
C GLN A 60 -1.93 12.79 -11.27
N LEU A 61 -3.19 13.00 -11.66
CA LEU A 61 -4.33 12.31 -11.03
C LEU A 61 -4.21 10.81 -11.18
N ILE A 62 -3.86 10.35 -12.38
CA ILE A 62 -3.70 8.93 -12.67
C ILE A 62 -2.60 8.34 -11.80
N MET A 63 -1.45 9.00 -11.71
CA MET A 63 -0.35 8.53 -10.88
C MET A 63 -0.72 8.48 -9.40
N VAL A 64 -1.40 9.49 -8.88
CA VAL A 64 -1.85 9.52 -7.48
C VAL A 64 -2.86 8.42 -7.19
N PHE A 65 -3.95 8.32 -7.96
CA PHE A 65 -4.98 7.30 -7.72
C PHE A 65 -4.46 5.89 -7.97
N THR A 66 -3.61 5.68 -8.98
CA THR A 66 -2.96 4.38 -9.20
C THR A 66 -2.09 4.01 -8.00
N SER A 67 -1.31 4.96 -7.46
CA SER A 67 -0.47 4.72 -6.29
C SER A 67 -1.29 4.38 -5.05
N ILE A 68 -2.39 5.09 -4.80
CA ILE A 68 -3.30 4.83 -3.68
C ILE A 68 -3.93 3.44 -3.83
N ILE A 69 -4.53 3.14 -4.98
CA ILE A 69 -5.18 1.85 -5.25
C ILE A 69 -4.17 0.71 -5.08
N TYR A 70 -2.98 0.82 -5.70
CA TYR A 70 -1.93 -0.19 -5.60
C TYR A 70 -1.44 -0.37 -4.16
N THR A 71 -1.21 0.71 -3.43
CA THR A 71 -0.71 0.67 -2.05
C THR A 71 -1.72 0.01 -1.11
N CYS A 72 -2.99 0.41 -1.20
CA CYS A 72 -4.07 -0.10 -0.36
C CYS A 72 -4.53 -1.52 -0.73
N SER A 73 -4.10 -2.06 -1.87
CA SER A 73 -4.46 -3.41 -2.31
C SER A 73 -3.24 -4.31 -2.47
N VAL A 74 -2.56 -4.26 -3.61
CA VAL A 74 -1.48 -5.15 -4.00
C VAL A 74 -0.30 -5.06 -3.03
N ALA A 75 0.16 -3.84 -2.72
CA ALA A 75 1.31 -3.67 -1.84
C ALA A 75 1.01 -4.20 -0.43
N HIS A 76 -0.14 -3.79 0.14
CA HIS A 76 -0.61 -4.31 1.44
C HIS A 76 -0.71 -5.85 1.44
N ALA A 77 -1.37 -6.44 0.44
CA ALA A 77 -1.52 -7.89 0.35
C ALA A 77 -0.17 -8.62 0.28
N SER A 78 0.79 -8.06 -0.48
CA SER A 78 2.13 -8.66 -0.67
C SER A 78 2.97 -8.70 0.60
N THR A 79 2.81 -7.72 1.50
CA THR A 79 3.57 -7.65 2.75
C THR A 79 2.83 -8.24 3.94
N ASN A 80 1.49 -8.29 3.87
CA ASN A 80 0.66 -8.66 5.01
C ASN A 80 0.30 -10.16 5.02
N PHE A 81 -0.17 -10.73 3.90
CA PHE A 81 -0.66 -12.12 3.86
C PHE A 81 0.41 -13.22 4.02
N PRO A 82 1.69 -13.00 3.67
CA PRO A 82 2.74 -13.99 3.94
C PRO A 82 3.25 -14.01 5.39
N GLN A 83 2.78 -13.12 6.27
CA GLN A 83 3.36 -12.97 7.61
C GLN A 83 3.35 -14.27 8.43
N TYR A 84 2.30 -15.07 8.35
CA TYR A 84 2.29 -16.33 9.08
C TYR A 84 3.34 -17.31 8.51
N ASP A 85 3.41 -17.42 7.19
CA ASP A 85 4.32 -18.37 6.53
C ASP A 85 5.80 -18.03 6.80
N GLU A 86 6.14 -16.74 6.92
CA GLU A 86 7.50 -16.29 7.16
C GLU A 86 7.89 -16.25 8.65
N TYR A 87 7.02 -15.68 9.51
CA TYR A 87 7.35 -15.37 10.90
C TYR A 87 6.93 -16.46 11.90
N ALA A 88 6.08 -17.42 11.52
CA ALA A 88 5.66 -18.50 12.42
C ALA A 88 6.79 -19.50 12.73
N PHE A 89 7.91 -19.42 12.00
CA PHE A 89 9.12 -20.20 12.27
C PHE A 89 10.29 -19.24 12.58
N PRO A 90 10.52 -18.90 13.86
CA PRO A 90 11.54 -17.91 14.26
C PRO A 90 12.95 -18.15 13.73
N PRO A 91 13.46 -19.39 13.56
CA PRO A 91 14.76 -19.60 12.95
C PRO A 91 14.89 -19.09 11.50
N ASN A 92 13.77 -18.98 10.76
CA ASN A 92 13.75 -18.40 9.41
C ASN A 92 13.72 -16.86 9.46
N TYR A 93 12.75 -16.30 10.20
CA TYR A 93 12.55 -14.86 10.29
C TYR A 93 12.12 -14.45 11.71
N PRO A 94 13.07 -14.24 12.64
CA PRO A 94 12.72 -13.91 14.02
C PRO A 94 12.22 -12.46 14.12
N ALA A 95 11.02 -12.27 14.68
CA ALA A 95 10.46 -10.93 14.93
C ALA A 95 11.25 -10.13 15.98
N SER A 96 12.02 -10.81 16.83
CA SER A 96 12.92 -10.21 17.82
C SER A 96 14.08 -11.16 18.12
N MET A 97 15.16 -10.60 18.66
CA MET A 97 16.35 -11.34 19.10
C MET A 97 16.70 -10.92 20.53
N ASN A 98 17.10 -11.90 21.35
CA ASN A 98 17.60 -11.69 22.70
C ASN A 98 19.13 -11.57 22.71
N GLY A 99 19.66 -10.79 23.65
CA GLY A 99 21.11 -10.61 23.81
C GLY A 99 21.71 -9.60 22.84
N VAL A 100 22.98 -9.80 22.48
CA VAL A 100 23.74 -8.91 21.58
C VAL A 100 24.37 -9.71 20.45
N PRO A 101 24.59 -9.10 19.26
CA PRO A 101 25.30 -9.77 18.18
C PRO A 101 26.71 -10.21 18.62
N PRO A 102 27.17 -11.41 18.20
CA PRO A 102 28.52 -11.87 18.45
C PRO A 102 29.56 -10.85 17.94
N LYS A 103 30.61 -10.62 18.73
CA LYS A 103 31.64 -9.59 18.45
C LYS A 103 32.96 -10.15 17.94
N ASP A 104 33.09 -11.48 17.95
CA ASP A 104 34.27 -12.20 17.47
C ASP A 104 33.83 -13.51 16.79
N LYS A 105 34.83 -14.30 16.37
CA LYS A 105 34.64 -15.57 15.65
C LYS A 105 34.77 -16.79 16.57
N SER A 106 34.61 -16.62 17.88
CA SER A 106 34.57 -17.77 18.78
C SER A 106 33.44 -18.72 18.39
N SER A 107 33.67 -20.02 18.60
CA SER A 107 32.68 -21.03 18.25
C SER A 107 31.45 -20.89 19.15
N LEU A 108 30.28 -20.79 18.53
CA LEU A 108 28.99 -20.82 19.22
C LEU A 108 28.40 -22.22 19.16
N THR A 109 27.65 -22.55 20.20
CA THR A 109 26.89 -23.79 20.32
C THR A 109 25.45 -23.58 19.84
N GLU A 110 24.72 -24.67 19.61
CA GLU A 110 23.28 -24.61 19.35
C GLU A 110 22.51 -23.94 20.49
N ALA A 111 22.94 -24.17 21.74
CA ALA A 111 22.33 -23.54 22.91
C ALA A 111 22.50 -22.01 22.90
N ASP A 112 23.63 -21.50 22.41
CA ASP A 112 23.86 -20.06 22.24
C ASP A 112 22.86 -19.50 21.22
N ILE A 113 22.66 -20.16 20.08
CA ILE A 113 21.69 -19.75 19.06
C ILE A 113 20.26 -19.73 19.63
N LEU A 114 19.84 -20.82 20.26
CA LEU A 114 18.50 -20.93 20.86
C LEU A 114 18.26 -19.88 21.94
N SER A 115 19.29 -19.48 22.68
CA SER A 115 19.20 -18.42 23.69
C SER A 115 18.96 -17.02 23.09
N THR A 116 19.34 -16.81 21.82
CA THR A 116 19.11 -15.55 21.10
C THR A 116 17.73 -15.48 20.44
N LEU A 117 17.06 -16.62 20.23
CA LEU A 117 15.71 -16.64 19.67
C LEU A 117 14.65 -16.25 20.72
N PRO A 118 13.45 -15.83 20.29
CA PRO A 118 12.34 -15.58 21.20
C PRO A 118 11.96 -16.81 22.02
N ASP A 119 11.51 -16.59 23.26
CA ASP A 119 11.01 -17.68 24.10
C ASP A 119 9.67 -18.23 23.59
N LYS A 120 9.24 -19.37 24.14
CA LYS A 120 8.02 -20.06 23.70
C LYS A 120 6.78 -19.17 23.75
N LYS A 121 6.66 -18.34 24.79
CA LYS A 121 5.51 -17.44 24.95
C LYS A 121 5.50 -16.40 23.85
N THR A 122 6.64 -15.74 23.61
CA THR A 122 6.80 -14.73 22.57
C THR A 122 6.61 -15.33 21.19
N THR A 123 7.14 -16.53 20.93
CA THR A 123 6.89 -17.26 19.67
C THR A 123 5.39 -17.50 19.46
N LEU A 124 4.67 -17.97 20.47
CA LEU A 124 3.23 -18.21 20.36
C LEU A 124 2.45 -16.91 20.13
N ASP A 125 2.83 -15.83 20.82
CA ASP A 125 2.23 -14.50 20.64
C ASP A 125 2.43 -14.02 19.18
N VAL A 126 3.65 -14.14 18.63
CA VAL A 126 3.96 -13.80 17.23
C VAL A 126 3.15 -14.66 16.26
N MET A 127 3.15 -15.98 16.42
CA MET A 127 2.38 -16.90 15.57
C MET A 127 0.89 -16.55 15.56
N THR A 128 0.33 -16.20 16.73
CA THR A 128 -1.08 -15.85 16.86
C THR A 128 -1.39 -14.56 16.10
N VAL A 129 -0.59 -13.51 16.32
CA VAL A 129 -0.77 -12.22 15.64
C VAL A 129 -0.60 -12.37 14.14
N THR A 130 0.46 -13.01 13.66
CA THR A 130 0.71 -13.15 12.23
C THR A 130 -0.31 -14.05 11.55
N LYS A 131 -0.89 -15.03 12.27
CA LYS A 131 -2.01 -15.83 11.75
C LYS A 131 -3.24 -14.99 11.50
N ILE A 132 -3.59 -14.12 12.44
CA ILE A 132 -4.74 -13.20 12.33
C ILE A 132 -4.49 -12.19 11.21
N LEU A 133 -3.31 -11.57 11.18
CA LEU A 133 -2.99 -10.57 10.16
C LEU A 133 -2.92 -11.19 8.76
N SER A 134 -2.54 -12.46 8.62
CA SER A 134 -2.48 -13.14 7.32
C SER A 134 -3.85 -13.59 6.78
N ASP A 135 -4.91 -13.45 7.58
CA ASP A 135 -6.25 -13.83 7.15
C ASP A 135 -6.78 -12.91 6.03
N ARG A 136 -7.59 -13.47 5.14
CA ARG A 136 -8.12 -12.78 3.94
C ARG A 136 -9.61 -12.53 4.09
N GLY A 137 -9.96 -11.64 5.02
CA GLY A 137 -11.36 -11.31 5.34
C GLY A 137 -12.04 -10.35 4.37
N THR A 138 -11.33 -9.77 3.41
CA THR A 138 -11.86 -8.76 2.48
C THR A 138 -12.06 -9.30 1.07
N LYS A 139 -12.83 -8.57 0.25
CA LYS A 139 -12.93 -8.87 -1.18
C LYS A 139 -11.61 -8.70 -1.92
N SER A 140 -11.49 -9.42 -3.04
CA SER A 140 -10.34 -9.29 -3.94
C SER A 140 -10.36 -7.96 -4.68
N LEU A 141 -9.20 -7.52 -5.18
CA LEU A 141 -9.10 -6.31 -5.99
C LEU A 141 -10.04 -6.41 -7.20
N GLY A 142 -10.92 -5.41 -7.35
CA GLY A 142 -11.93 -5.35 -8.41
C GLY A 142 -13.30 -5.92 -8.03
N ASP A 143 -13.42 -6.68 -6.93
CA ASP A 143 -14.70 -7.16 -6.40
C ASP A 143 -15.28 -6.13 -5.41
N PHE A 144 -16.05 -5.17 -5.94
CA PHE A 144 -16.64 -4.08 -5.16
C PHE A 144 -17.89 -4.53 -4.39
N GLU A 145 -17.87 -4.41 -3.06
CA GLU A 145 -19.01 -4.75 -2.19
C GLU A 145 -20.23 -3.84 -2.39
N VAL A 146 -19.99 -2.58 -2.78
CA VAL A 146 -21.02 -1.56 -2.96
C VAL A 146 -20.92 -0.95 -4.35
N GLN A 147 -22.06 -0.85 -5.04
CA GLN A 147 -22.13 -0.25 -6.36
C GLN A 147 -22.12 1.29 -6.27
N TYR A 148 -20.96 1.91 -6.47
CA TYR A 148 -20.83 3.36 -6.59
C TYR A 148 -20.80 3.86 -8.05
N ILE A 149 -20.48 2.96 -9.00
CA ILE A 149 -20.27 3.32 -10.40
C ILE A 149 -21.56 3.12 -11.19
N PHE A 150 -22.23 4.20 -11.60
CA PHE A 150 -23.50 4.11 -12.36
C PHE A 150 -23.35 4.39 -13.86
N ASP A 151 -22.31 5.12 -14.24
CA ASP A 151 -21.97 5.45 -15.63
C ASP A 151 -21.73 4.17 -16.46
N PRO A 152 -22.45 3.94 -17.57
CA PRO A 152 -22.38 2.69 -18.34
C PRO A 152 -20.98 2.36 -18.88
N ASP A 153 -20.23 3.38 -19.32
CA ASP A 153 -18.87 3.19 -19.82
C ASP A 153 -17.91 2.82 -18.68
N ALA A 154 -18.00 3.49 -17.52
CA ALA A 154 -17.22 3.13 -16.34
C ALA A 154 -17.54 1.73 -15.80
N LYS A 155 -18.81 1.31 -15.83
CA LYS A 155 -19.21 -0.05 -15.44
C LYS A 155 -18.54 -1.10 -16.31
N ARG A 156 -18.46 -0.86 -17.62
CA ARG A 156 -17.83 -1.78 -18.57
C ARG A 156 -16.36 -1.98 -18.22
N ILE A 157 -15.62 -0.89 -17.99
CA ILE A 157 -14.18 -0.92 -17.65
C ILE A 157 -13.92 -1.72 -16.37
N VAL A 158 -14.76 -1.56 -15.36
CA VAL A 158 -14.61 -2.28 -14.08
C VAL A 158 -14.89 -3.80 -14.22
N GLN A 159 -15.58 -4.20 -15.28
CA GLN A 159 -15.94 -5.59 -15.56
C GLN A 159 -15.02 -6.25 -16.60
N GLU A 160 -14.07 -5.50 -17.18
CA GLU A 160 -13.03 -6.01 -18.09
C GLU A 160 -11.96 -6.83 -17.34
#